data_AF-A0A8C6IIT0-F1
#
_entry.id   AF-A0A8C6IIT0-F1
#
_cell.length_a   1.000
_cell.length_b   1.000
_cell.length_c   1.000
_cell.angle_alpha   90.00
_cell.angle_beta   90.00
_cell.angle_gamma   90.00
#
_symmetry.space_group_name_H-M   'P 1'
#
loop_
_entity.id
_entity.type
_entity.pdbx_description
1 polymer ?
#
loop_
_entity_poly.entity_id
_entity_poly.type
_entity_poly.pdbx_seq_one_letter_code
_entity_poly.pdbx_strand_id
1 'polypeptide(L)'
;KSEPQSLSNEALMRRAVSLVTDSTSTFLSQTTYALIEAITEYTKAVYTLVSLYRQYTSLLGKMNSQEEDEVWQVIIGARVEMTSKQQEYLNWLKHRQKSCTRKHRK
;
A
#
# COMPACT_ATOMS: atom_id res chain seq x y z
N LYS A 1 -30.60 17.96 -40.70
CA LYS A 1 -29.68 19.09 -40.43
C LYS A 1 -29.50 19.11 -38.91
N SER A 2 -28.47 18.43 -38.40
CA SER A 2 -28.20 18.31 -36.96
C SER A 2 -27.72 19.64 -36.42
N GLU A 3 -28.33 20.10 -35.33
CA GLU A 3 -28.10 21.45 -34.79
C GLU A 3 -26.66 21.63 -34.28
N PRO A 4 -26.05 22.82 -34.47
CA PRO A 4 -24.72 23.14 -33.94
C PRO A 4 -24.60 22.96 -32.41
N GLN A 5 -25.73 23.03 -31.68
CA GLN A 5 -25.81 22.76 -30.26
C GLN A 5 -25.57 21.28 -29.89
N SER A 6 -25.98 20.33 -30.73
CA SER A 6 -25.74 18.90 -30.46
C SER A 6 -24.26 18.54 -30.62
N LEU A 7 -23.58 19.15 -31.60
CA LEU A 7 -22.14 19.00 -31.81
C LEU A 7 -21.31 19.61 -30.66
N SER A 8 -21.78 20.74 -30.10
CA SER A 8 -21.16 21.38 -28.94
C SER A 8 -21.25 20.51 -27.67
N ASN A 9 -22.42 19.92 -27.40
CA ASN A 9 -22.61 19.00 -26.29
C ASN A 9 -21.75 17.73 -26.43
N GLU A 10 -21.65 17.16 -27.62
CA GLU A 10 -20.78 16.00 -27.87
C GLU A 10 -19.30 16.35 -27.64
N ALA A 11 -18.84 17.51 -28.10
CA ALA A 11 -17.48 17.98 -27.85
C ALA A 11 -17.21 18.18 -26.35
N LEU A 12 -18.19 18.71 -25.59
CA LEU A 12 -18.10 18.86 -24.14
C LEU A 12 -18.05 17.50 -23.44
N MET A 13 -18.89 16.56 -23.84
CA MET A 13 -18.88 15.18 -23.33
C MET A 13 -17.54 14.48 -23.58
N ARG A 14 -16.99 14.59 -24.79
CA ARG A 14 -15.66 14.03 -25.13
C ARG A 14 -14.56 14.62 -24.25
N ARG A 15 -14.57 15.94 -24.00
CA ARG A 15 -13.61 16.60 -23.10
C ARG A 15 -13.75 16.11 -21.66
N ALA A 16 -14.97 16.01 -21.15
CA ALA A 16 -15.24 15.50 -19.81
C ALA A 16 -14.74 14.05 -19.66
N VAL A 17 -15.01 13.20 -20.66
CA VAL A 17 -14.52 11.81 -20.69
C VAL A 17 -12.99 11.75 -20.74
N SER A 18 -12.34 12.58 -21.57
CA SER A 18 -10.87 12.65 -21.64
C SER A 18 -10.28 13.02 -20.28
N LEU A 19 -10.78 14.09 -19.65
CA LEU A 19 -10.32 14.54 -18.33
C LEU A 19 -10.49 13.48 -17.25
N VAL A 20 -11.64 12.79 -17.22
CA VAL A 20 -11.89 11.69 -16.29
C VAL A 20 -10.95 10.52 -16.56
N THR A 21 -10.68 10.21 -17.82
CA THR A 21 -9.78 9.11 -18.22
C THR A 21 -8.34 9.40 -17.82
N ASP A 22 -7.83 10.59 -18.13
CA ASP A 22 -6.46 11.02 -17.84
C ASP A 22 -6.20 11.11 -16.33
N SER A 23 -7.16 11.69 -15.59
CA SER A 23 -7.08 11.76 -14.13
C SER A 23 -7.17 10.38 -13.48
N THR A 24 -8.04 9.49 -13.97
CA THR A 24 -8.12 8.11 -13.48
C THR A 24 -6.84 7.33 -13.78
N SER A 25 -6.24 7.52 -14.96
CA SER A 25 -4.99 6.87 -15.35
C SER A 25 -3.83 7.28 -14.44
N THR A 26 -3.70 8.59 -14.21
CA THR A 26 -2.69 9.16 -13.30
C THR A 26 -2.87 8.63 -11.88
N PHE A 27 -4.11 8.69 -11.37
CA PHE A 27 -4.43 8.25 -10.04
C PHE A 27 -4.21 6.73 -9.83
N LEU A 28 -4.60 5.90 -10.81
CA LEU A 28 -4.34 4.45 -10.76
C LEU A 28 -2.85 4.13 -10.74
N SER A 29 -2.07 4.87 -11.54
CA SER A 29 -0.61 4.70 -11.56
C SER A 29 -0.01 5.04 -10.19
N GLN A 30 -0.33 6.22 -9.64
CA GLN A 30 0.16 6.67 -8.33
C GLN A 30 -0.22 5.70 -7.20
N THR A 31 -1.49 5.31 -7.13
CA THR A 31 -1.96 4.37 -6.10
C THR A 31 -1.38 2.96 -6.26
N THR A 32 -0.99 2.56 -7.47
CA THR A 32 -0.28 1.29 -7.71
C THR A 32 1.15 1.38 -7.20
N TYR A 33 1.87 2.46 -7.49
CA TYR A 33 3.23 2.66 -6.96
C TYR A 33 3.25 2.70 -5.43
N ALA A 34 2.37 3.49 -4.82
CA ALA A 34 2.27 3.57 -3.36
C ALA A 34 1.94 2.22 -2.72
N LEU A 35 1.08 1.41 -3.36
CA LEU A 35 0.79 0.06 -2.88
C LEU A 35 2.01 -0.88 -3.00
N ILE A 36 2.75 -0.83 -4.11
CA ILE A 36 3.97 -1.63 -4.29
C ILE A 36 5.00 -1.27 -3.23
N GLU A 37 5.20 0.03 -2.98
CA GLU A 37 6.10 0.53 -1.95
C GLU A 37 5.68 0.03 -0.56
N ALA A 38 4.40 0.18 -0.19
CA ALA A 38 3.89 -0.29 1.10
C ALA A 38 4.05 -1.81 1.30
N ILE A 39 3.81 -2.61 0.26
CA ILE A 39 4.04 -4.07 0.29
C ILE A 39 5.54 -4.38 0.46
N THR A 40 6.40 -3.63 -0.23
CA THR A 40 7.85 -3.83 -0.16
C THR A 40 8.37 -3.52 1.25
N GLU A 41 7.95 -2.41 1.84
CA GLU A 41 8.32 -2.04 3.22
C GLU A 41 7.78 -3.03 4.26
N TYR A 42 6.53 -3.49 4.11
CA TYR A 42 5.99 -4.57 4.94
C TYR A 42 6.83 -5.85 4.84
N THR A 43 7.21 -6.23 3.63
CA THR A 43 8.02 -7.43 3.39
C THR A 43 9.40 -7.31 4.05
N LYS A 44 10.05 -6.15 3.96
CA LYS A 44 11.31 -5.88 4.66
C LYS A 44 11.15 -6.03 6.18
N ALA A 45 10.10 -5.45 6.76
CA ALA A 45 9.84 -5.56 8.20
C ALA A 45 9.62 -7.01 8.65
N VAL A 46 8.92 -7.82 7.84
CA VAL A 46 8.77 -9.27 8.07
C VAL A 46 10.12 -9.98 8.04
N TYR A 47 10.97 -9.71 7.04
CA TYR A 47 12.30 -10.31 6.95
C TYR A 47 13.19 -9.94 8.14
N THR A 48 13.16 -8.68 8.59
CA THR A 48 13.86 -8.23 9.80
C THR A 48 13.39 -9.04 11.01
N LEU A 49 12.09 -9.15 11.22
CA LEU A 49 11.53 -9.90 12.35
C LEU A 49 11.90 -11.39 12.31
N VAL A 50 11.83 -12.03 11.14
CA VAL A 50 12.24 -13.43 10.95
C VAL A 50 13.72 -13.61 11.26
N SER A 51 14.57 -12.67 10.85
CA SER A 51 16.01 -12.71 11.10
C SER A 51 16.33 -12.57 12.59
N LEU A 52 15.64 -11.67 13.30
CA LEU A 52 15.74 -11.52 14.75
C LEU A 52 15.33 -12.81 15.47
N TYR A 53 14.25 -13.46 15.07
CA TYR A 53 13.85 -14.75 15.66
C TYR A 53 14.87 -15.86 15.44
N ARG A 54 15.46 -15.93 14.25
CA ARG A 54 16.53 -16.90 13.95
C ARG A 54 17.76 -16.65 14.82
N GLN A 55 18.14 -15.39 15.00
CA GLN A 55 19.27 -15.02 15.85
C GLN A 55 18.98 -15.28 17.33
N TYR A 56 17.79 -14.94 17.83
CA TYR A 56 17.37 -15.27 19.19
C TYR A 56 17.44 -16.79 19.43
N THR A 57 16.94 -17.59 18.49
CA THR A 57 16.99 -19.05 18.57
C THR A 57 18.42 -19.59 18.62
N SER A 58 19.37 -18.98 17.89
CA SER A 58 20.77 -19.41 17.92
C SER A 58 21.51 -19.04 19.21
N LEU A 59 20.96 -18.09 19.97
CA LEU A 59 21.47 -17.59 21.25
C LEU A 59 20.76 -18.18 22.47
N LEU A 60 19.78 -19.07 22.28
CA LEU A 60 19.07 -19.73 23.39
C LEU A 60 20.05 -20.42 24.34
N GLY A 61 19.93 -20.11 25.64
CA GLY A 61 20.80 -20.63 26.69
C GLY A 61 22.23 -20.07 26.69
N LYS A 62 22.55 -19.12 25.80
CA LYS A 62 23.87 -18.45 25.71
C LYS A 62 23.84 -17.00 26.19
N MET A 63 22.66 -16.48 26.50
CA MET A 63 22.43 -15.11 27.00
C MET A 63 22.10 -15.16 28.49
N ASN A 64 22.51 -14.13 29.23
CA ASN A 64 21.99 -13.87 30.57
C ASN A 64 20.61 -13.19 30.50
N SER A 65 19.90 -13.09 31.64
CA SER A 65 18.55 -12.52 31.68
C SER A 65 18.44 -11.10 31.13
N GLN A 66 19.46 -10.25 31.37
CA GLN A 66 19.45 -8.87 30.87
C GLN A 66 19.61 -8.83 29.34
N GLU A 67 20.55 -9.61 28.80
CA GLU A 67 20.75 -9.72 27.36
C GLU A 67 19.51 -10.28 26.66
N GLU A 68 18.85 -11.26 27.29
CA GLU A 68 17.60 -11.82 26.78
C GLU A 68 16.48 -10.77 26.72
N ASP A 69 16.32 -9.99 27.79
CA ASP A 69 15.35 -8.89 27.85
C ASP A 69 15.63 -7.82 26.78
N GLU A 70 16.89 -7.43 26.58
CA GLU A 70 17.29 -6.46 25.56
C GLU A 70 16.95 -6.94 24.14
N VAL A 71 17.30 -8.19 23.81
CA VAL A 71 16.94 -8.80 22.51
C VAL A 71 15.42 -8.89 22.35
N TRP A 72 14.70 -9.22 23.43
CA TRP A 72 13.25 -9.30 23.41
C TRP A 72 12.60 -7.93 23.14
N GLN A 73 13.12 -6.84 23.71
CA GLN A 73 12.63 -5.48 23.42
C GLN A 73 12.81 -5.12 21.94
N VAL A 74 13.93 -5.50 21.33
CA VAL A 74 14.17 -5.30 19.89
C VAL A 74 13.14 -6.07 19.05
N ILE A 75 12.84 -7.32 19.42
CA ILE A 75 11.82 -8.15 18.75
C ILE A 75 10.42 -7.52 18.87
N ILE A 76 10.06 -7.01 20.04
CA ILE A 76 8.79 -6.30 20.25
C ILE A 76 8.71 -5.07 19.35
N GLY A 77 9.78 -4.26 19.32
CA GLY A 77 9.86 -3.08 18.44
C GLY A 77 9.66 -3.44 16.96
N ALA A 78 10.36 -4.47 16.49
CA ALA A 78 10.21 -4.97 15.12
C ALA A 78 8.78 -5.50 14.82
N ARG A 79 8.10 -6.13 15.79
CA ARG A 79 6.70 -6.54 15.65
C ARG A 79 5.75 -5.35 15.52
N VAL A 80 5.97 -4.30 16.31
CA VAL A 80 5.17 -3.07 16.23
C VAL A 80 5.36 -2.41 14.86
N GLU A 81 6.61 -2.31 14.39
CA GLU A 81 6.92 -1.76 13.07
C GLU A 81 6.26 -2.58 11.95
N MET A 82 6.42 -3.91 11.96
CA MET A 82 5.79 -4.80 10.99
C MET A 82 4.27 -4.64 10.96
N THR A 83 3.63 -4.51 12.12
CA THR A 83 2.18 -4.31 12.24
C THR A 83 1.75 -2.95 11.68
N SER A 84 2.53 -1.91 11.92
CA SER A 84 2.30 -0.58 11.33
C SER A 84 2.36 -0.63 9.79
N LYS A 85 3.39 -1.26 9.22
CA LYS A 85 3.52 -1.46 7.77
C LYS A 85 2.42 -2.34 7.19
N GLN A 86 1.97 -3.34 7.94
CA GLN A 86 0.80 -4.14 7.57
C GLN A 86 -0.45 -3.28 7.42
N GLN A 87 -0.71 -2.42 8.39
CA GLN A 87 -1.87 -1.54 8.36
C GLN A 87 -1.81 -0.55 7.20
N GLU A 88 -0.62 -0.02 6.91
CA GLU A 88 -0.38 0.88 5.79
C GLU A 88 -0.67 0.21 4.44
N TYR A 89 -0.13 -0.99 4.17
CA TYR A 89 -0.42 -1.68 2.91
C TYR A 89 -1.91 -2.02 2.79
N LEU A 90 -2.57 -2.43 3.88
CA LEU A 90 -4.00 -2.76 3.88
C LEU A 90 -4.85 -1.53 3.56
N ASN A 91 -4.45 -0.34 4.03
CA ASN A 91 -5.11 0.92 3.71
C ASN A 91 -4.97 1.24 2.22
N TRP A 92 -3.77 1.11 1.65
CA TRP A 92 -3.54 1.30 0.21
C TRP A 92 -4.31 0.29 -0.65
N LEU A 93 -4.37 -0.96 -0.23
CA LEU A 93 -5.13 -2.01 -0.92
C LEU A 93 -6.62 -1.67 -0.97
N LYS A 94 -7.20 -1.26 0.18
CA LYS A 94 -8.59 -0.78 0.27
C LYS A 94 -8.83 0.45 -0.61
N HIS A 95 -7.89 1.38 -0.61
CA HIS A 95 -7.98 2.60 -1.42
C HIS A 95 -8.02 2.27 -2.92
N ARG A 96 -7.12 1.39 -3.38
CA ARG A 96 -7.09 0.91 -4.77
C ARG A 96 -8.37 0.17 -5.16
N GLN A 97 -8.86 -0.73 -4.29
CA GLN A 97 -10.09 -1.48 -4.55
C GLN A 97 -11.32 -0.57 -4.68
N LYS A 98 -11.45 0.45 -3.83
CA LYS A 98 -12.53 1.46 -3.93
C LYS A 98 -12.48 2.22 -5.26
N SER A 99 -11.29 2.48 -5.76
CA SER A 99 -11.10 3.21 -7.01
C SER A 99 -11.40 2.35 -8.24
N CYS A 100 -11.05 1.05 -8.22
CA CYS A 100 -11.46 0.11 -9.27
C CYS A 100 -12.97 -0.15 -9.28
N THR A 101 -13.60 -0.31 -8.10
CA THR A 101 -15.04 -0.61 -8.01
C THR A 101 -15.94 0.59 -8.37
N ARG A 102 -15.52 1.82 -8.06
CA ARG A 102 -16.21 3.03 -8.55
C ARG A 102 -16.18 3.17 -10.08
N LYS A 103 -15.18 2.58 -10.74
CA LYS A 103 -15.05 2.60 -12.21
C LYS A 103 -16.06 1.67 -12.91
N HIS A 104 -16.64 0.69 -12.20
CA HIS A 104 -17.63 -0.25 -12.74
C HIS A 104 -19.10 0.16 -12.51
N ARG A 105 -19.35 1.30 -11.86
CA ARG A 105 -20.70 1.77 -11.52
C ARG A 105 -21.10 3.08 -12.23
N LYS A 106 -20.31 3.52 -13.21
CA LYS A 106 -20.56 4.70 -14.05
C LYS A 106 -20.60 4.30 -15.51
#